data_AF-A0A060X8E0-F1
#
_entry.id   AF-A0A060X8E0-F1
#
_cell.length_a   1.000
_cell.length_b   1.000
_cell.length_c   1.000
_cell.angle_alpha   90.00
_cell.angle_beta   90.00
_cell.angle_gamma   90.00
#
_symmetry.space_group_name_H-M   'P 1'
#
loop_
_entity.id
_entity.type
_entity.pdbx_description
1 polymer ?
#
loop_
_entity_poly.entity_id
_entity_poly.type
_entity_poly.pdbx_seq_one_letter_code
_entity_poly.pdbx_strand_id
1 'polypeptide(L)'
;MSKLLTGTVFVCVFYSVCKAYTNSVYSLSMLCVGFFNMDGQPKSMTSPSTGLTEEELGHIGHIASSVPVEDFTIHGGLSRILKGRAAMVGQRVCDWALGEYMAFGSLLKEGTHIRLSGQDVERGTFSHRHHVLHDQNVDKRICIPMNHIAPNQAPYTVCNSSLSEYGVLGFELGFAMASPNALVLWEAQFGDFHNTAQCIIDQFICPGQAKWVRQNGIVLLLPHGMEGMGPEHSSARPERFLQMCNEDPDAYPKFSAEEFAVRQLYDCNWIIVNCSTPANYFHVLRRQILQPFRKPLIVFTPKSLLRHPDAKSNFDDMLPGEGGMEGDEGGFRLARRGGWKLAMVMMAPSNI
;
A
#
# COMPACT_ATOMS: atom_id res chain seq x y z
N MET A 1 4.43 18.19 -27.93
CA MET A 1 4.93 16.90 -27.42
C MET A 1 4.91 16.81 -25.89
N SER A 2 4.13 17.65 -25.20
CA SER A 2 3.87 17.58 -23.76
C SER A 2 2.34 17.54 -23.57
N LYS A 3 1.85 16.53 -22.84
CA LYS A 3 0.47 16.27 -22.38
C LYS A 3 0.09 14.80 -22.60
N LEU A 4 0.72 13.92 -21.83
CA LEU A 4 0.19 12.62 -21.45
C LEU A 4 0.94 12.25 -20.17
N LEU A 5 0.23 11.61 -19.23
CA LEU A 5 0.69 11.12 -17.91
C LEU A 5 0.32 12.00 -16.70
N THR A 6 -0.98 12.11 -16.43
CA THR A 6 -1.51 12.17 -15.06
C THR A 6 -2.83 11.40 -15.02
N GLY A 7 -2.99 10.50 -14.03
CA GLY A 7 -4.29 9.94 -13.64
C GLY A 7 -4.64 8.52 -14.11
N THR A 8 -3.77 7.51 -13.91
CA THR A 8 -4.20 6.12 -14.11
C THR A 8 -3.59 5.21 -13.04
N VAL A 9 -4.47 4.64 -12.19
CA VAL A 9 -4.16 3.43 -11.44
C VAL A 9 -4.29 2.26 -12.40
N PHE A 10 -3.21 1.53 -12.65
CA PHE A 10 -3.27 0.26 -13.37
C PHE A 10 -3.50 -0.86 -12.37
N VAL A 11 -4.66 -1.50 -12.45
CA VAL A 11 -4.93 -2.82 -11.86
C VAL A 11 -5.10 -3.77 -13.03
N CYS A 12 -4.18 -4.73 -13.20
CA CYS A 12 -4.30 -5.79 -14.21
C CYS A 12 -5.13 -6.92 -13.60
N VAL A 13 -6.20 -7.37 -14.28
CA VAL A 13 -6.97 -8.53 -13.83
C VAL A 13 -7.67 -9.25 -15.00
N PHE A 14 -7.53 -10.59 -15.05
CA PHE A 14 -8.23 -11.51 -15.97
C PHE A 14 -8.62 -12.83 -15.23
N TYR A 15 -9.68 -13.55 -15.59
CA TYR A 15 -10.31 -14.54 -14.67
C TYR A 15 -10.04 -16.00 -15.02
N SER A 16 -9.68 -16.89 -14.07
CA SER A 16 -9.89 -18.34 -14.24
C SER A 16 -10.42 -19.06 -13.01
N VAL A 17 -11.23 -20.09 -13.25
CA VAL A 17 -11.89 -20.92 -12.25
C VAL A 17 -11.02 -22.14 -11.96
N CYS A 18 -10.39 -22.21 -10.78
CA CYS A 18 -9.76 -23.43 -10.30
C CYS A 18 -10.43 -23.92 -9.02
N LYS A 19 -11.24 -24.97 -9.15
CA LYS A 19 -12.00 -25.60 -8.07
C LYS A 19 -11.15 -26.72 -7.45
N ALA A 20 -10.46 -26.43 -6.35
CA ALA A 20 -9.72 -27.44 -5.60
C ALA A 20 -10.47 -27.83 -4.31
N TYR A 21 -10.82 -29.11 -4.22
CA TYR A 21 -11.34 -29.79 -3.04
C TYR A 21 -10.27 -29.85 -1.94
N THR A 22 -10.61 -29.51 -0.69
CA THR A 22 -9.93 -30.08 0.48
C THR A 22 -10.79 -29.98 1.75
N ASN A 23 -11.24 -31.15 2.22
CA ASN A 23 -11.76 -31.38 3.57
C ASN A 23 -10.59 -31.35 4.57
N SER A 24 -10.25 -30.19 5.13
CA SER A 24 -9.50 -30.07 6.40
C SER A 24 -9.55 -28.63 6.93
N VAL A 25 -10.75 -28.15 7.30
CA VAL A 25 -10.99 -26.75 7.70
C VAL A 25 -10.73 -26.51 9.20
N TYR A 26 -10.54 -27.55 10.01
CA TYR A 26 -10.67 -27.44 11.46
C TYR A 26 -9.45 -26.91 12.24
N SER A 27 -8.25 -26.77 11.64
CA SER A 27 -7.05 -26.30 12.36
C SER A 27 -6.46 -24.98 11.84
N LEU A 28 -6.81 -24.54 10.63
CA LEU A 28 -6.21 -23.36 9.99
C LEU A 28 -6.93 -22.02 10.29
N SER A 29 -8.15 -22.06 10.84
CA SER A 29 -8.98 -20.88 11.12
C SER A 29 -8.57 -20.07 12.36
N MET A 30 -7.63 -20.57 13.18
CA MET A 30 -7.36 -20.02 14.52
C MET A 30 -6.57 -18.69 14.53
N LEU A 31 -5.90 -18.32 13.43
CA LEU A 31 -5.16 -17.06 13.33
C LEU A 31 -5.97 -15.94 12.65
N CYS A 32 -7.00 -16.28 11.87
CA CYS A 32 -7.87 -15.35 11.13
C CYS A 32 -9.27 -15.27 11.74
N VAL A 33 -9.34 -15.27 13.08
CA VAL A 33 -10.62 -15.16 13.82
C VAL A 33 -11.28 -13.84 13.45
N GLY A 34 -12.40 -13.91 12.74
CA GLY A 34 -13.13 -12.72 12.29
C GLY A 34 -13.41 -12.67 10.79
N PHE A 35 -12.56 -13.26 9.96
CA PHE A 35 -12.66 -13.15 8.49
C PHE A 35 -13.58 -14.19 7.84
N PHE A 36 -13.71 -15.38 8.45
CA PHE A 36 -14.48 -16.49 7.90
C PHE A 36 -15.62 -16.93 8.82
N ASN A 37 -16.69 -17.45 8.21
CA ASN A 37 -17.77 -18.17 8.86
C ASN A 37 -17.35 -19.62 9.15
N MET A 38 -18.20 -20.37 9.87
CA MET A 38 -17.93 -21.79 10.21
C MET A 38 -17.70 -22.68 8.99
N ASP A 39 -18.26 -22.29 7.83
CA ASP A 39 -18.11 -22.99 6.56
C ASP A 39 -16.83 -22.61 5.78
N GLY A 40 -15.94 -21.80 6.37
CA GLY A 40 -14.70 -21.35 5.74
C GLY A 40 -14.88 -20.31 4.64
N GLN A 41 -16.08 -19.75 4.48
CA GLN A 41 -16.38 -18.65 3.55
C GLN A 41 -16.17 -17.28 4.20
N PRO A 42 -15.80 -16.23 3.44
CA PRO A 42 -15.71 -14.86 3.97
C PRO A 42 -17.01 -14.43 4.65
N LYS A 43 -16.92 -13.72 5.78
CA LYS A 43 -18.13 -13.26 6.50
C LYS A 43 -18.94 -12.23 5.72
N SER A 44 -18.27 -11.40 4.93
CA SER A 44 -18.86 -10.40 4.06
C SER A 44 -17.98 -10.21 2.83
N MET A 45 -18.59 -9.86 1.71
CA MET A 45 -17.93 -9.48 0.46
C MET A 45 -18.10 -7.98 0.16
N THR A 46 -18.34 -7.18 1.21
CA THR A 46 -18.40 -5.71 1.13
C THR A 46 -17.03 -5.08 1.34
N SER A 47 -16.68 -4.06 0.56
CA SER A 47 -15.50 -3.22 0.82
C SER A 47 -15.94 -1.94 1.52
N PRO A 48 -15.51 -1.69 2.78
CA PRO A 48 -15.76 -0.42 3.44
C PRO A 48 -15.10 0.75 2.70
N SER A 49 -15.63 1.95 2.89
CA SER A 49 -14.99 3.18 2.43
C SER A 49 -13.62 3.34 3.09
N THR A 50 -12.63 3.70 2.29
CA THR A 50 -11.25 3.99 2.73
C THR A 50 -11.01 5.46 3.05
N GLY A 51 -12.02 6.32 2.88
CA GLY A 51 -11.91 7.76 3.14
C GLY A 51 -11.82 8.10 4.63
N LEU A 52 -11.37 9.33 4.91
CA LEU A 52 -11.27 9.91 6.24
C LEU A 52 -11.93 11.28 6.29
N THR A 53 -12.39 11.67 7.48
CA THR A 53 -12.93 13.02 7.65
C THR A 53 -11.85 14.09 7.47
N GLU A 54 -12.26 15.29 7.08
CA GLU A 54 -11.36 16.46 6.96
C GLU A 54 -10.57 16.71 8.25
N GLU A 55 -11.25 16.62 9.40
CA GLU A 55 -10.66 16.81 10.72
C GLU A 55 -9.54 15.81 10.97
N GLU A 56 -9.72 14.55 10.58
CA GLU A 56 -8.70 13.51 10.75
C GLU A 56 -7.49 13.72 9.85
N LEU A 57 -7.71 14.09 8.58
CA LEU A 57 -6.62 14.42 7.66
C LEU A 57 -5.81 15.62 8.19
N GLY A 58 -6.48 16.66 8.67
CA GLY A 58 -5.86 17.81 9.31
C GLY A 58 -5.07 17.43 10.57
N HIS A 59 -5.69 16.71 11.50
CA HIS A 59 -5.06 16.27 12.76
C HIS A 59 -3.78 15.45 12.52
N ILE A 60 -3.88 14.40 11.69
CA ILE A 60 -2.73 13.55 11.37
C ILE A 60 -1.66 14.35 10.63
N GLY A 61 -2.05 15.21 9.69
CA GLY A 61 -1.14 16.05 8.94
C GLY A 61 -0.37 17.04 9.82
N HIS A 62 -1.02 17.63 10.81
CA HIS A 62 -0.36 18.52 11.79
C HIS A 62 0.70 17.77 12.59
N ILE A 63 0.42 16.54 13.02
CA ILE A 63 1.40 15.70 13.73
C ILE A 63 2.55 15.28 12.81
N ALA A 64 2.27 14.95 11.55
CA ALA A 64 3.29 14.64 10.54
C ALA A 64 4.27 15.81 10.27
N SER A 65 3.86 17.02 10.65
CA SER A 65 4.58 18.27 10.47
C SER A 65 5.17 18.85 11.78
N SER A 66 5.11 18.11 12.89
CA SER A 66 5.54 18.58 14.21
C SER A 66 6.62 17.71 14.85
N VAL A 67 7.14 18.19 15.98
CA VAL A 67 8.02 17.46 16.88
C VAL A 67 7.31 17.41 18.23
N PRO A 68 6.61 16.32 18.58
CA PRO A 68 5.70 16.27 19.73
C PRO A 68 6.42 16.04 21.07
N VAL A 69 7.68 16.46 21.18
CA VAL A 69 8.51 16.30 22.37
C VAL A 69 9.25 17.60 22.67
N GLU A 70 9.36 17.93 23.95
CA GLU A 70 10.09 19.11 24.41
C GLU A 70 11.61 18.90 24.31
N ASP A 71 12.34 20.02 24.22
CA ASP A 71 13.81 20.07 24.17
C ASP A 71 14.44 19.17 23.10
N PHE A 72 13.81 19.04 21.93
CA PHE A 72 14.29 18.17 20.85
C PHE A 72 14.80 18.98 19.66
N THR A 73 16.10 18.89 19.37
CA THR A 73 16.73 19.69 18.31
C THR A 73 16.81 18.90 17.01
N ILE A 74 16.04 19.30 15.99
CA ILE A 74 16.09 18.67 14.66
C ILE A 74 17.11 19.34 13.73
N HIS A 75 17.61 18.59 12.75
CA HIS A 75 18.46 19.13 11.68
C HIS A 75 17.73 20.22 10.86
N GLY A 76 18.43 21.28 10.46
CA GLY A 76 17.82 22.41 9.73
C GLY A 76 17.11 22.02 8.43
N GLY A 77 17.68 21.04 7.69
CA GLY A 77 17.04 20.49 6.49
C GLY A 77 15.71 19.79 6.78
N LEU A 78 15.60 19.11 7.93
CA LEU A 78 14.37 18.46 8.37
C LEU A 78 13.31 19.49 8.79
N SER A 79 13.72 20.59 9.44
CA SER A 79 12.80 21.70 9.76
C SER A 79 12.11 22.25 8.50
N ARG A 80 12.83 22.35 7.38
CA ARG A 80 12.25 22.76 6.09
C ARG A 80 11.21 21.76 5.58
N ILE A 81 11.47 20.45 5.72
CA ILE A 81 10.53 19.39 5.32
C ILE A 81 9.25 19.46 6.15
N LEU A 82 9.36 19.57 7.48
CA LEU A 82 8.20 19.67 8.37
C LEU A 82 7.36 20.92 8.10
N LYS A 83 8.00 22.09 7.89
CA LYS A 83 7.31 23.31 7.47
C LYS A 83 6.60 23.14 6.12
N GLY A 84 7.22 22.43 5.18
CA GLY A 84 6.61 22.09 3.90
C GLY A 84 5.34 21.25 4.06
N ARG A 85 5.37 20.24 4.94
CA ARG A 85 4.19 19.44 5.30
C ARG A 85 3.09 20.29 5.93
N ALA A 86 3.43 21.14 6.90
CA ALA A 86 2.46 22.04 7.53
C ALA A 86 1.78 22.97 6.50
N ALA A 87 2.54 23.51 5.56
CA ALA A 87 2.00 24.34 4.48
C ALA A 87 1.06 23.55 3.55
N MET A 88 1.42 22.31 3.19
CA MET A 88 0.58 21.44 2.37
C MET A 88 -0.74 21.09 3.07
N VAL A 89 -0.70 20.77 4.36
CA VAL A 89 -1.91 20.55 5.19
C VAL A 89 -2.80 21.78 5.18
N GLY A 90 -2.23 22.98 5.40
CA GLY A 90 -2.98 24.24 5.36
C GLY A 90 -3.56 24.58 3.97
N GLN A 91 -2.99 24.01 2.90
CA GLN A 91 -3.46 24.14 1.52
C GLN A 91 -4.42 23.01 1.10
N ARG A 92 -4.76 22.07 2.00
CA ARG A 92 -5.56 20.88 1.71
C ARG A 92 -4.98 20.01 0.60
N VAL A 93 -3.66 19.90 0.53
CA VAL A 93 -2.97 19.03 -0.41
C VAL A 93 -2.00 18.11 0.29
N CYS A 94 -1.70 16.97 -0.31
CA CYS A 94 -0.67 16.06 0.17
C CYS A 94 0.28 15.63 -0.95
N ASP A 95 1.54 15.42 -0.59
CA ASP A 95 2.49 14.65 -1.38
C ASP A 95 2.48 13.18 -0.95
N TRP A 96 3.32 12.35 -1.57
CA TRP A 96 3.37 10.91 -1.31
C TRP A 96 3.67 10.57 0.15
N ALA A 97 4.61 11.29 0.78
CA ALA A 97 4.97 11.05 2.17
C ALA A 97 3.83 11.42 3.12
N LEU A 98 3.13 12.53 2.87
CA LEU A 98 1.99 12.92 3.70
C LEU A 98 0.78 12.01 3.48
N GLY A 99 0.51 11.55 2.26
CA GLY A 99 -0.53 10.56 1.97
C GLY A 99 -0.26 9.21 2.67
N GLU A 100 0.99 8.73 2.66
CA GLU A 100 1.40 7.56 3.45
C GLU A 100 1.14 7.76 4.95
N TYR A 101 1.56 8.92 5.47
CA TYR A 101 1.42 9.26 6.88
C TYR A 101 -0.05 9.33 7.31
N MET A 102 -0.94 9.87 6.46
CA MET A 102 -2.39 9.90 6.71
C MET A 102 -3.00 8.50 6.72
N ALA A 103 -2.57 7.61 5.82
CA ALA A 103 -3.02 6.22 5.81
C ALA A 103 -2.56 5.48 7.07
N PHE A 104 -1.30 5.66 7.45
CA PHE A 104 -0.76 4.99 8.64
C PHE A 104 -1.37 5.55 9.93
N GLY A 105 -1.37 6.87 10.09
CA GLY A 105 -1.89 7.53 11.29
C GLY A 105 -3.36 7.21 11.57
N SER A 106 -4.18 7.09 10.52
CA SER A 106 -5.59 6.71 10.67
C SER A 106 -5.77 5.27 11.11
N LEU A 107 -5.08 4.32 10.47
CA LEU A 107 -5.12 2.91 10.87
C LEU A 107 -4.61 2.72 12.31
N LEU A 108 -3.54 3.42 12.70
CA LEU A 108 -3.04 3.40 14.08
C LEU A 108 -4.08 3.91 15.07
N LYS A 109 -4.75 5.03 14.75
CA LYS A 109 -5.86 5.57 15.56
C LYS A 109 -7.04 4.60 15.65
N GLU A 110 -7.32 3.84 14.59
CA GLU A 110 -8.34 2.79 14.53
C GLU A 110 -7.92 1.48 15.24
N GLY A 111 -6.73 1.40 15.83
CA GLY A 111 -6.26 0.24 16.59
C GLY A 111 -5.53 -0.82 15.76
N THR A 112 -5.10 -0.49 14.54
CA THR A 112 -4.31 -1.38 13.67
C THR A 112 -2.81 -1.19 13.92
N HIS A 113 -2.11 -2.24 14.33
CA HIS A 113 -0.64 -2.23 14.41
C HIS A 113 -0.07 -2.09 13.00
N ILE A 114 0.85 -1.13 12.83
CA ILE A 114 1.62 -1.00 11.59
C ILE A 114 3.08 -1.36 11.85
N ARG A 115 3.63 -2.21 10.98
CA ARG A 115 5.04 -2.58 10.96
C ARG A 115 5.64 -2.26 9.60
N LEU A 116 6.63 -1.37 9.56
CA LEU A 116 7.40 -1.02 8.35
C LEU A 116 8.87 -1.45 8.55
N SER A 117 9.36 -2.30 7.66
CA SER A 117 10.70 -2.87 7.72
C SER A 117 11.40 -2.76 6.38
N GLY A 118 12.70 -2.52 6.40
CA GLY A 118 13.53 -2.42 5.20
C GLY A 118 14.75 -1.55 5.44
N GLN A 119 15.61 -1.44 4.43
CA GLN A 119 16.84 -0.66 4.55
C GLN A 119 16.53 0.84 4.53
N ASP A 120 16.97 1.56 5.56
CA ASP A 120 16.81 3.02 5.72
C ASP A 120 15.35 3.52 5.71
N VAL A 121 14.37 2.65 5.97
CA VAL A 121 12.94 3.00 5.90
C VAL A 121 12.53 4.09 6.87
N GLU A 122 13.22 4.26 7.99
CA GLU A 122 12.91 5.30 8.98
C GLU A 122 13.00 6.72 8.39
N ARG A 123 14.04 6.98 7.60
CA ARG A 123 14.23 8.22 6.83
C ARG A 123 13.56 8.12 5.45
N GLY A 124 13.51 6.91 4.91
CA GLY A 124 13.29 6.60 3.51
C GLY A 124 14.57 6.77 2.70
N THR A 125 14.84 5.84 1.77
CA THR A 125 15.99 5.87 0.84
C THR A 125 16.13 7.23 0.17
N PHE A 126 15.00 7.74 -0.36
CA PHE A 126 14.94 9.02 -1.03
C PHE A 126 14.82 10.23 -0.09
N SER A 127 14.95 10.06 1.24
CA SER A 127 14.78 11.13 2.24
C SER A 127 13.45 11.88 2.12
N HIS A 128 12.36 11.13 1.95
CA HIS A 128 10.99 11.67 1.81
C HIS A 128 10.15 11.43 3.06
N ARG A 129 10.44 10.35 3.81
CA ARG A 129 9.56 9.79 4.84
C ARG A 129 9.77 10.39 6.22
N HIS A 130 11.01 10.36 6.75
CA HIS A 130 11.33 10.94 8.06
C HIS A 130 10.33 10.59 9.18
N HIS A 131 10.00 9.30 9.35
CA HIS A 131 9.13 8.84 10.43
C HIS A 131 9.86 8.77 11.77
N VAL A 132 11.19 8.66 11.75
CA VAL A 132 12.05 8.79 12.92
C VAL A 132 12.87 10.06 12.80
N LEU A 133 12.74 10.92 13.81
CA LEU A 133 13.52 12.15 13.96
C LEU A 133 14.65 11.87 14.93
N HIS A 134 15.84 12.42 14.67
CA HIS A 134 17.02 12.28 15.52
C HIS A 134 17.40 13.64 16.11
N ASP A 135 17.65 13.67 17.42
CA ASP A 135 18.14 14.86 18.10
C ASP A 135 19.58 15.16 17.67
N GLN A 136 19.88 16.41 17.33
CA GLN A 136 21.22 16.86 16.93
C GLN A 136 22.15 17.09 18.12
N ASN A 137 21.59 17.31 19.32
CA ASN A 137 22.35 17.64 20.51
C ASN A 137 22.54 16.44 21.45
N VAL A 138 21.70 15.40 21.30
CA VAL A 138 21.72 14.21 22.17
C VAL A 138 21.84 12.95 21.33
N ASP A 139 22.98 12.25 21.46
CA ASP A 139 23.22 11.01 20.71
C ASP A 139 22.15 9.95 20.98
N LYS A 140 21.75 9.22 19.93
CA LYS A 140 20.73 8.16 19.93
C LYS A 140 19.34 8.55 20.45
N ARG A 141 19.09 9.82 20.80
CA ARG A 141 17.75 10.27 21.15
C ARG A 141 16.91 10.42 19.89
N ILE A 142 15.83 9.65 19.83
CA ILE A 142 14.90 9.65 18.71
C ILE A 142 13.50 10.07 19.14
N CYS A 143 12.73 10.62 18.21
CA CYS A 143 11.30 10.85 18.33
C CYS A 143 10.60 10.24 17.12
N ILE A 144 9.51 9.53 17.34
CA ILE A 144 8.66 8.97 16.29
C ILE A 144 7.31 9.69 16.40
N PRO A 145 7.08 10.80 15.67
CA PRO A 145 5.86 11.58 15.84
C PRO A 145 4.58 10.78 15.61
N MET A 146 4.66 9.72 14.81
CA MET A 146 3.54 8.81 14.52
C MET A 146 3.09 7.97 15.74
N ASN A 147 3.87 7.94 16.82
CA ASN A 147 3.46 7.35 18.10
C ASN A 147 2.66 8.33 18.99
N HIS A 148 2.37 9.54 18.50
CA HIS A 148 1.66 10.59 19.23
C HIS A 148 0.37 11.05 18.53
N ILE A 149 -0.20 10.22 17.64
CA ILE A 149 -1.46 10.47 16.93
C ILE A 149 -2.65 10.51 17.88
N ALA A 150 -2.77 9.55 18.80
CA ALA A 150 -3.84 9.49 19.78
C ALA A 150 -3.42 8.72 21.04
N PRO A 151 -3.99 9.00 22.23
CA PRO A 151 -3.59 8.33 23.48
C PRO A 151 -3.74 6.79 23.46
N ASN A 152 -4.76 6.27 22.76
CA ASN A 152 -5.09 4.84 22.69
C ASN A 152 -4.78 4.23 21.32
N GLN A 153 -3.89 4.85 20.53
CA GLN A 153 -3.52 4.30 19.24
C GLN A 153 -2.82 2.95 19.36
N ALA A 154 -2.87 2.15 18.29
CA ALA A 154 -2.02 0.98 18.15
C ALA A 154 -0.54 1.35 18.00
N PRO A 155 0.38 0.41 18.31
CA PRO A 155 1.80 0.65 18.14
C PRO A 155 2.16 0.87 16.66
N TYR A 156 3.13 1.76 16.40
CA TYR A 156 3.81 1.85 15.12
C TYR A 156 5.25 1.35 15.29
N THR A 157 5.62 0.34 14.51
CA THR A 157 6.96 -0.26 14.53
C THR A 157 7.64 -0.01 13.20
N VAL A 158 8.58 0.92 13.19
CA VAL A 158 9.46 1.17 12.04
C VAL A 158 10.86 0.67 12.38
N CYS A 159 11.48 -0.09 11.46
CA CYS A 159 12.77 -0.70 11.70
C CYS A 159 13.65 -0.59 10.46
N ASN A 160 14.77 0.11 10.58
CA ASN A 160 15.86 -0.08 9.62
C ASN A 160 16.40 -1.52 9.73
N SER A 161 16.24 -2.29 8.66
CA SER A 161 16.68 -3.67 8.61
C SER A 161 18.19 -3.78 8.42
N SER A 162 18.74 -4.98 8.63
CA SER A 162 20.06 -5.31 8.10
C SER A 162 20.06 -5.29 6.57
N LEU A 163 21.24 -5.31 5.97
CA LEU A 163 21.43 -5.38 4.52
C LEU A 163 21.15 -6.80 4.00
N SER A 164 19.90 -7.26 4.12
CA SER A 164 19.45 -8.59 3.70
C SER A 164 17.99 -8.54 3.28
N GLU A 165 17.68 -8.89 2.03
CA GLU A 165 16.29 -8.95 1.58
C GLU A 165 15.69 -10.33 1.87
N TYR A 166 16.41 -11.42 1.57
CA TYR A 166 15.90 -12.79 1.75
C TYR A 166 15.45 -13.06 3.19
N GLY A 167 16.31 -12.77 4.17
CA GLY A 167 16.04 -13.03 5.57
C GLY A 167 14.95 -12.12 6.13
N VAL A 168 14.99 -10.83 5.77
CA VAL A 168 14.04 -9.83 6.27
C VAL A 168 12.66 -10.04 5.65
N LEU A 169 12.54 -10.22 4.33
CA LEU A 169 11.25 -10.47 3.69
C LEU A 169 10.61 -11.78 4.20
N GLY A 170 11.41 -12.82 4.41
CA GLY A 170 10.96 -14.06 5.03
C GLY A 170 10.44 -13.86 6.46
N PHE A 171 11.12 -13.01 7.25
CA PHE A 171 10.67 -12.63 8.59
C PHE A 171 9.34 -11.87 8.56
N GLU A 172 9.22 -10.84 7.70
CA GLU A 172 8.00 -10.03 7.58
C GLU A 172 6.81 -10.85 7.09
N LEU A 173 7.04 -11.80 6.17
CA LEU A 173 6.03 -12.78 5.75
C LEU A 173 5.48 -13.56 6.95
N GLY A 174 6.36 -14.06 7.82
CA GLY A 174 6.01 -14.76 9.04
C GLY A 174 5.20 -13.88 10.01
N PHE A 175 5.61 -12.62 10.18
CA PHE A 175 4.90 -11.65 11.01
C PHE A 175 3.48 -11.39 10.49
N ALA A 176 3.34 -11.12 9.19
CA ALA A 176 2.05 -10.89 8.55
C ALA A 176 1.11 -12.10 8.63
N MET A 177 1.67 -13.32 8.63
CA MET A 177 0.90 -14.55 8.83
C MET A 177 0.41 -14.71 10.28
N ALA A 178 1.23 -14.32 11.27
CA ALA A 178 0.90 -14.43 12.68
C ALA A 178 -0.06 -13.33 13.16
N SER A 179 -0.03 -12.15 12.54
CA SER A 179 -0.83 -10.98 12.91
C SER A 179 -1.60 -10.43 11.70
N PRO A 180 -2.67 -11.11 11.24
CA PRO A 180 -3.39 -10.70 10.04
C PRO A 180 -4.12 -9.35 10.19
N ASN A 181 -4.36 -8.89 11.41
CA ASN A 181 -4.97 -7.57 11.65
C ASN A 181 -3.94 -6.43 11.66
N ALA A 182 -2.64 -6.71 11.48
CA ALA A 182 -1.61 -5.70 11.36
C ALA A 182 -1.33 -5.36 9.89
N LEU A 183 -0.95 -4.10 9.61
CA LEU A 183 -0.39 -3.70 8.33
C LEU A 183 1.12 -3.93 8.36
N VAL A 184 1.58 -4.97 7.67
CA VAL A 184 3.00 -5.33 7.61
C VAL A 184 3.55 -4.98 6.24
N LEU A 185 4.52 -4.08 6.20
CA LEU A 185 5.17 -3.60 4.99
C LEU A 185 6.65 -3.93 5.01
N TRP A 186 7.12 -4.42 3.87
CA TRP A 186 8.54 -4.53 3.55
C TRP A 186 8.87 -3.61 2.38
N GLU A 187 9.87 -2.74 2.56
CA GLU A 187 10.34 -1.83 1.50
C GLU A 187 11.74 -2.23 1.03
N ALA A 188 11.87 -2.47 -0.28
CA ALA A 188 13.16 -2.60 -0.92
C ALA A 188 13.80 -1.22 -1.09
N GLN A 189 15.11 -1.10 -0.91
CA GLN A 189 15.81 0.19 -1.10
C GLN A 189 15.62 0.73 -2.53
N PHE A 190 15.75 -0.15 -3.52
CA PHE A 190 15.24 0.00 -4.87
C PHE A 190 14.47 -1.27 -5.23
N GLY A 191 13.41 -1.12 -6.04
CA GLY A 191 12.57 -2.25 -6.42
C GLY A 191 13.37 -3.35 -7.12
N ASP A 192 14.45 -3.01 -7.82
CA ASP A 192 15.36 -3.93 -8.50
C ASP A 192 15.91 -5.06 -7.60
N PHE A 193 16.08 -4.80 -6.30
CA PHE A 193 16.72 -5.71 -5.33
C PHE A 193 15.79 -6.78 -4.75
N HIS A 194 14.48 -6.76 -5.04
CA HIS A 194 13.56 -7.81 -4.58
C HIS A 194 13.97 -9.23 -5.04
N ASN A 195 14.72 -9.31 -6.14
CA ASN A 195 15.16 -10.57 -6.75
C ASN A 195 16.09 -11.40 -5.84
N THR A 196 16.77 -10.80 -4.87
CA THR A 196 17.59 -11.55 -3.90
C THR A 196 16.72 -12.34 -2.91
N ALA A 197 15.43 -11.97 -2.78
CA ALA A 197 14.42 -12.67 -2.01
C ALA A 197 13.44 -13.48 -2.89
N GLN A 198 13.81 -13.80 -4.13
CA GLN A 198 12.90 -14.45 -5.09
C GLN A 198 12.29 -15.76 -4.57
N CYS A 199 13.04 -16.60 -3.84
CA CYS A 199 12.46 -17.83 -3.28
C CYS A 199 11.33 -17.56 -2.28
N ILE A 200 11.40 -16.45 -1.52
CA ILE A 200 10.31 -16.06 -0.61
C ILE A 200 9.07 -15.66 -1.42
N ILE A 201 9.28 -14.91 -2.51
CA ILE A 201 8.21 -14.48 -3.42
C ILE A 201 7.55 -15.70 -4.09
N ASP A 202 8.35 -16.54 -4.75
CA ASP A 202 7.89 -17.64 -5.60
C ASP A 202 7.26 -18.77 -4.79
N GLN A 203 7.84 -19.10 -3.63
CA GLN A 203 7.45 -20.31 -2.92
C GLN A 203 6.44 -20.05 -1.82
N PHE A 204 6.31 -18.80 -1.36
CA PHE A 204 5.46 -18.44 -0.23
C PHE A 204 4.49 -17.28 -0.51
N ILE A 205 4.96 -16.11 -0.93
CA ILE A 205 4.07 -14.95 -1.11
C ILE A 205 3.07 -15.22 -2.25
N CYS A 206 3.55 -15.66 -3.41
CA CYS A 206 2.73 -15.93 -4.58
C CYS A 206 1.73 -17.09 -4.34
N PRO A 207 2.17 -18.32 -4.03
CA PRO A 207 1.29 -19.48 -4.00
C PRO A 207 0.79 -19.84 -2.60
N GLY A 208 1.11 -19.06 -1.56
CA GLY A 208 0.90 -19.45 -0.16
C GLY A 208 -0.56 -19.80 0.16
N GLN A 209 -1.50 -19.03 -0.38
CA GLN A 209 -2.92 -19.34 -0.24
C GLN A 209 -3.34 -20.59 -1.01
N ALA A 210 -2.85 -20.78 -2.24
CA ALA A 210 -3.21 -21.92 -3.06
C ALA A 210 -2.64 -23.24 -2.50
N LYS A 211 -1.40 -23.22 -2.00
CA LYS A 211 -0.71 -24.41 -1.48
C LYS A 211 -1.15 -24.80 -0.07
N TRP A 212 -1.42 -23.81 0.78
CA TRP A 212 -1.58 -24.04 2.22
C TRP A 212 -2.81 -23.38 2.83
N VAL A 213 -3.69 -22.79 2.01
CA VAL A 213 -4.88 -22.07 2.48
C VAL A 213 -4.52 -20.97 3.49
N ARG A 214 -3.35 -20.35 3.32
CA ARG A 214 -2.85 -19.26 4.17
C ARG A 214 -3.05 -17.92 3.47
N GLN A 215 -3.96 -17.12 4.01
CA GLN A 215 -4.03 -15.70 3.68
C GLN A 215 -2.88 -14.95 4.33
N ASN A 216 -2.35 -13.94 3.65
CA ASN A 216 -1.26 -13.12 4.15
C ASN A 216 -1.42 -11.70 3.62
N GLY A 217 -1.27 -10.70 4.49
CA GLY A 217 -1.51 -9.29 4.18
C GLY A 217 -0.26 -8.47 3.91
N ILE A 218 0.89 -9.11 3.66
CA ILE A 218 2.17 -8.41 3.47
C ILE A 218 2.11 -7.43 2.29
N VAL A 219 2.67 -6.25 2.48
CA VAL A 219 2.84 -5.22 1.45
C VAL A 219 4.30 -5.14 1.04
N LEU A 220 4.58 -5.26 -0.26
CA LEU A 220 5.90 -5.06 -0.85
C LEU A 220 5.94 -3.68 -1.51
N LEU A 221 6.76 -2.78 -0.96
CA LEU A 221 7.02 -1.45 -1.52
C LEU A 221 8.29 -1.52 -2.38
N LEU A 222 8.14 -1.39 -3.69
CA LEU A 222 9.20 -1.61 -4.67
C LEU A 222 9.45 -0.34 -5.50
N PRO A 223 10.44 0.50 -5.14
CA PRO A 223 10.72 1.72 -5.88
C PRO A 223 11.02 1.47 -7.36
N HIS A 224 10.23 2.06 -8.25
CA HIS A 224 10.24 1.79 -9.69
C HIS A 224 10.20 3.08 -10.51
N GLY A 225 10.90 3.12 -11.65
CA GLY A 225 10.84 4.23 -12.60
C GLY A 225 12.07 4.32 -13.51
N MET A 226 11.86 4.56 -14.80
CA MET A 226 12.94 4.72 -15.79
C MET A 226 13.50 6.15 -15.78
N GLU A 227 14.41 6.43 -14.86
CA GLU A 227 14.90 7.78 -14.56
C GLU A 227 16.38 8.00 -14.89
N GLY A 228 16.97 7.11 -15.70
CA GLY A 228 18.36 7.23 -16.15
C GLY A 228 19.42 6.82 -15.11
N MET A 229 19.02 6.12 -14.04
CA MET A 229 19.89 5.71 -12.94
C MET A 229 20.64 4.38 -13.18
N GLY A 230 20.49 3.80 -14.38
CA GLY A 230 21.14 2.54 -14.75
C GLY A 230 20.29 1.28 -14.49
N PRO A 231 20.82 0.09 -14.81
CA PRO A 231 20.06 -1.16 -14.86
C PRO A 231 19.57 -1.68 -13.50
N GLU A 232 20.24 -1.33 -12.40
CA GLU A 232 19.92 -1.79 -11.03
C GLU A 232 19.15 -0.76 -10.19
N HIS A 233 18.71 0.34 -10.80
CA HIS A 233 17.99 1.42 -10.11
C HIS A 233 16.80 1.91 -10.93
N SER A 234 16.18 1.05 -11.74
CA SER A 234 15.15 1.43 -12.70
C SER A 234 13.91 0.54 -12.63
N SER A 235 14.09 -0.78 -12.58
CA SER A 235 13.00 -1.73 -12.76
C SER A 235 12.80 -2.64 -11.56
N ALA A 236 11.64 -2.52 -10.93
CA ALA A 236 11.13 -3.52 -10.00
C ALA A 236 10.64 -4.81 -10.71
N ARG A 237 10.84 -4.93 -12.02
CA ARG A 237 10.45 -6.08 -12.85
C ARG A 237 8.95 -6.39 -12.77
N PRO A 238 8.07 -5.40 -13.03
CA PRO A 238 6.63 -5.59 -12.94
C PRO A 238 6.12 -6.76 -13.79
N GLU A 239 6.75 -7.02 -14.93
CA GLU A 239 6.46 -8.15 -15.82
C GLU A 239 6.56 -9.50 -15.11
N ARG A 240 7.46 -9.66 -14.15
CA ARG A 240 7.64 -10.91 -13.41
C ARG A 240 6.50 -11.14 -12.42
N PHE A 241 6.08 -10.10 -11.72
CA PHE A 241 4.92 -10.18 -10.83
C PHE A 241 3.63 -10.47 -11.63
N LEU A 242 3.44 -9.81 -12.78
CA LEU A 242 2.30 -10.06 -13.66
C LEU A 242 2.30 -11.49 -14.23
N GLN A 243 3.46 -12.02 -14.63
CA GLN A 243 3.58 -13.40 -15.11
C GLN A 243 3.20 -14.44 -14.05
N MET A 244 3.41 -14.12 -12.77
CA MET A 244 3.13 -15.00 -11.63
C MET A 244 1.70 -14.84 -11.08
N CYS A 245 0.86 -14.02 -11.70
CA CYS A 245 -0.56 -13.97 -11.35
C CYS A 245 -1.28 -15.28 -11.74
N ASN A 246 -2.32 -15.64 -10.99
CA ASN A 246 -3.17 -16.82 -11.27
C ASN A 246 -4.35 -16.53 -12.21
N GLU A 247 -4.30 -15.40 -12.91
CA GLU A 247 -5.30 -14.92 -13.85
C GLU A 247 -5.13 -15.62 -15.21
N ASP A 248 -6.24 -16.02 -15.85
CA ASP A 248 -6.22 -16.62 -17.19
C ASP A 248 -6.33 -15.51 -18.26
N PRO A 249 -5.30 -15.35 -19.11
CA PRO A 249 -5.24 -14.26 -20.08
C PRO A 249 -6.30 -14.37 -21.20
N ASP A 250 -6.89 -15.54 -21.40
CA ASP A 250 -7.86 -15.80 -22.48
C ASP A 250 -9.32 -15.68 -21.99
N ALA A 251 -9.53 -15.45 -20.70
CA ALA A 251 -10.84 -15.43 -20.08
C ALA A 251 -11.24 -14.03 -19.57
N TYR A 252 -12.26 -13.47 -20.22
CA TYR A 252 -12.82 -12.17 -19.86
C TYR A 252 -13.62 -12.24 -18.55
N PRO A 253 -13.49 -11.24 -17.67
CA PRO A 253 -14.33 -11.10 -16.50
C PRO A 253 -15.83 -11.05 -16.84
N LYS A 254 -16.65 -11.75 -16.06
CA LYS A 254 -18.11 -11.54 -16.09
C LYS A 254 -18.48 -10.42 -15.12
N PHE A 255 -18.82 -9.25 -15.65
CA PHE A 255 -19.13 -8.03 -14.87
C PHE A 255 -20.53 -7.99 -14.25
N SER A 256 -21.19 -9.15 -14.04
CA SER A 256 -22.63 -9.21 -13.75
C SER A 256 -22.98 -9.34 -12.26
N ALA A 257 -22.06 -9.04 -11.34
CA ALA A 257 -22.29 -9.21 -9.90
C ALA A 257 -22.08 -7.89 -9.15
N GLU A 258 -22.97 -7.58 -8.20
CA GLU A 258 -22.91 -6.44 -7.26
C GLU A 258 -21.66 -6.45 -6.35
N GLU A 259 -20.81 -7.47 -6.45
CA GLU A 259 -19.59 -7.64 -5.65
C GLU A 259 -18.34 -7.87 -6.51
N PHE A 260 -18.44 -7.61 -7.82
CA PHE A 260 -17.39 -7.95 -8.79
C PHE A 260 -16.00 -7.50 -8.35
N ALA A 261 -15.85 -6.25 -7.93
CA ALA A 261 -14.56 -5.68 -7.54
C ALA A 261 -13.96 -6.37 -6.30
N VAL A 262 -14.76 -6.66 -5.27
CA VAL A 262 -14.27 -7.33 -4.05
C VAL A 262 -13.98 -8.80 -4.33
N ARG A 263 -14.83 -9.44 -5.13
CA ARG A 263 -14.64 -10.83 -5.55
C ARG A 263 -13.38 -11.02 -6.36
N GLN A 264 -13.11 -10.09 -7.28
CA GLN A 264 -11.89 -10.06 -8.07
C GLN A 264 -10.64 -10.05 -7.19
N LEU A 265 -10.61 -9.16 -6.21
CA LEU A 265 -9.49 -9.03 -5.27
C LEU A 265 -9.39 -10.24 -4.32
N TYR A 266 -10.50 -10.94 -4.09
CA TYR A 266 -10.50 -12.17 -3.30
C TYR A 266 -9.97 -13.39 -4.08
N ASP A 267 -10.26 -13.49 -5.38
CA ASP A 267 -9.92 -14.66 -6.19
C ASP A 267 -8.46 -14.61 -6.71
N CYS A 268 -7.89 -13.41 -6.93
CA CYS A 268 -6.49 -13.25 -7.36
C CYS A 268 -5.49 -13.74 -6.29
N ASN A 269 -4.31 -14.23 -6.67
CA ASN A 269 -3.30 -14.69 -5.69
C ASN A 269 -2.67 -13.53 -4.90
N TRP A 270 -2.52 -12.36 -5.52
CA TRP A 270 -2.08 -11.12 -4.91
C TRP A 270 -2.62 -9.91 -5.65
N ILE A 271 -2.41 -8.71 -5.11
CA ILE A 271 -2.84 -7.45 -5.72
C ILE A 271 -1.61 -6.70 -6.18
N ILE A 272 -1.58 -6.26 -7.44
CA ILE A 272 -0.48 -5.47 -8.00
C ILE A 272 -0.98 -4.07 -8.33
N VAL A 273 -0.27 -3.04 -7.87
CA VAL A 273 -0.61 -1.64 -8.15
C VAL A 273 0.62 -0.83 -8.58
N ASN A 274 0.38 0.11 -9.50
CA ASN A 274 1.29 1.20 -9.82
C ASN A 274 0.52 2.51 -9.67
N CYS A 275 0.64 3.13 -8.50
CA CYS A 275 -0.14 4.33 -8.17
C CYS A 275 0.51 5.58 -8.79
N SER A 276 -0.30 6.50 -9.31
CA SER A 276 0.20 7.76 -9.88
C SER A 276 -0.04 8.98 -9.00
N THR A 277 -0.86 8.87 -7.95
CA THR A 277 -1.19 9.97 -7.03
C THR A 277 -1.07 9.56 -5.56
N PRO A 278 -0.79 10.50 -4.65
CA PRO A 278 -0.79 10.24 -3.21
C PRO A 278 -2.10 9.68 -2.68
N ALA A 279 -3.26 10.17 -3.14
CA ALA A 279 -4.57 9.67 -2.71
C ALA A 279 -4.80 8.20 -3.10
N ASN A 280 -4.34 7.77 -4.28
CA ASN A 280 -4.43 6.36 -4.66
C ASN A 280 -3.58 5.48 -3.73
N TYR A 281 -2.37 5.92 -3.40
CA TYR A 281 -1.51 5.20 -2.46
C TYR A 281 -2.13 5.14 -1.06
N PHE A 282 -2.66 6.26 -0.57
CA PHE A 282 -3.40 6.34 0.69
C PHE A 282 -4.55 5.31 0.77
N HIS A 283 -5.42 5.27 -0.24
CA HIS A 283 -6.55 4.35 -0.25
C HIS A 283 -6.13 2.89 -0.39
N VAL A 284 -5.12 2.60 -1.21
CA VAL A 284 -4.58 1.23 -1.36
C VAL A 284 -4.08 0.69 -0.02
N LEU A 285 -3.33 1.50 0.75
CA LEU A 285 -2.81 1.12 2.06
C LEU A 285 -3.93 0.85 3.07
N ARG A 286 -4.96 1.72 3.13
CA ARG A 286 -6.11 1.51 4.02
C ARG A 286 -6.94 0.29 3.61
N ARG A 287 -7.16 0.09 2.30
CA ARG A 287 -7.91 -1.04 1.77
C ARG A 287 -7.31 -2.38 2.18
N GLN A 288 -5.98 -2.47 2.27
CA GLN A 288 -5.27 -3.68 2.69
C GLN A 288 -5.75 -4.23 4.05
N ILE A 289 -6.20 -3.35 4.94
CA ILE A 289 -6.70 -3.71 6.27
C ILE A 289 -8.22 -3.79 6.32
N LEU A 290 -8.90 -2.84 5.68
CA LEU A 290 -10.37 -2.74 5.71
C LEU A 290 -11.06 -3.84 4.90
N GLN A 291 -10.34 -4.52 4.01
CA GLN A 291 -10.88 -5.68 3.30
C GLN A 291 -11.19 -6.86 4.25
N PRO A 292 -12.22 -7.66 3.93
CA PRO A 292 -12.63 -8.81 4.74
C PRO A 292 -11.75 -10.05 4.53
N PHE A 293 -10.56 -9.88 3.96
CA PHE A 293 -9.57 -10.93 3.71
C PHE A 293 -8.17 -10.33 3.66
N ARG A 294 -7.15 -11.19 3.58
CA ARG A 294 -5.76 -10.76 3.36
C ARG A 294 -5.17 -11.37 2.09
N LYS A 295 -4.61 -10.50 1.25
CA LYS A 295 -3.83 -10.83 0.05
C LYS A 295 -2.52 -10.07 0.08
N PRO A 296 -1.42 -10.63 -0.43
CA PRO A 296 -0.21 -9.84 -0.63
C PRO A 296 -0.50 -8.66 -1.56
N LEU A 297 0.14 -7.53 -1.29
CA LEU A 297 0.01 -6.31 -2.08
C LEU A 297 1.38 -5.90 -2.60
N ILE A 298 1.55 -5.85 -3.92
CA ILE A 298 2.76 -5.42 -4.59
C ILE A 298 2.56 -3.99 -5.08
N VAL A 299 3.33 -3.05 -4.54
CA VAL A 299 3.24 -1.63 -4.86
C VAL A 299 4.53 -1.21 -5.57
N PHE A 300 4.42 -0.81 -6.82
CA PHE A 300 5.51 -0.10 -7.49
C PHE A 300 5.52 1.34 -7.02
N THR A 301 6.32 1.61 -5.99
CA THR A 301 6.40 2.94 -5.37
C THR A 301 7.22 3.89 -6.24
N PRO A 302 6.92 5.19 -6.23
CA PRO A 302 7.63 6.13 -7.08
C PRO A 302 9.00 6.52 -6.52
N LYS A 303 9.83 7.10 -7.39
CA LYS A 303 11.08 7.76 -7.02
C LYS A 303 11.02 9.26 -7.30
N SER A 304 10.94 9.67 -8.57
CA SER A 304 10.79 11.09 -8.95
C SER A 304 9.46 11.70 -8.50
N LEU A 305 8.35 10.94 -8.57
CA LEU A 305 7.02 11.47 -8.19
C LEU A 305 6.91 11.84 -6.70
N LEU A 306 7.83 11.35 -5.85
CA LEU A 306 7.89 11.73 -4.43
C LEU A 306 8.00 13.24 -4.23
N ARG A 307 8.52 13.99 -5.21
CA ARG A 307 8.71 15.44 -5.15
C ARG A 307 8.17 16.18 -6.38
N HIS A 308 7.54 15.48 -7.32
CA HIS A 308 7.07 16.10 -8.54
C HIS A 308 5.93 17.09 -8.22
N PRO A 309 5.98 18.36 -8.65
CA PRO A 309 4.99 19.37 -8.27
C PRO A 309 3.54 18.97 -8.59
N ASP A 310 3.35 18.29 -9.72
CA ASP A 310 2.03 17.83 -10.18
C ASP A 310 1.60 16.49 -9.54
N ALA A 311 2.50 15.79 -8.82
CA ALA A 311 2.19 14.54 -8.15
C ALA A 311 1.71 14.78 -6.71
N LYS A 312 0.63 15.56 -6.60
CA LYS A 312 -0.05 15.89 -5.34
C LYS A 312 -1.53 15.53 -5.44
N SER A 313 -2.16 15.29 -4.31
CA SER A 313 -3.61 15.06 -4.22
C SER A 313 -4.28 16.11 -3.34
N ASN A 314 -5.54 16.44 -3.64
CA ASN A 314 -6.37 17.23 -2.74
C ASN A 314 -6.91 16.31 -1.63
N PHE A 315 -7.22 16.88 -0.46
CA PHE A 315 -7.93 16.16 0.60
C PHE A 315 -9.29 15.65 0.15
N ASP A 316 -9.96 16.35 -0.77
CA ASP A 316 -11.25 15.94 -1.36
C ASP A 316 -11.17 14.50 -1.91
N ASP A 317 -10.06 14.15 -2.59
CA ASP A 317 -9.79 12.81 -3.13
C ASP A 317 -9.60 11.72 -2.05
N MET A 318 -9.61 12.08 -0.77
CA MET A 318 -9.42 11.19 0.39
C MET A 318 -10.59 11.22 1.38
N LEU A 319 -11.65 11.98 1.09
CA LEU A 319 -12.86 12.05 1.93
C LEU A 319 -13.76 10.80 1.76
N PRO A 320 -14.70 10.54 2.70
CA PRO A 320 -15.61 9.41 2.57
C PRO A 320 -16.53 9.58 1.36
N GLY A 321 -16.66 8.54 0.53
CA GLY A 321 -17.55 8.53 -0.63
C GLY A 321 -16.91 8.94 -1.95
N GLU A 322 -15.76 9.62 -1.96
CA GLU A 322 -15.08 10.01 -3.21
C GLU A 322 -14.05 8.97 -3.71
N GLY A 323 -13.67 8.00 -2.88
CA GLY A 323 -12.67 6.96 -3.18
C GLY A 323 -13.21 5.54 -3.37
N GLY A 324 -14.54 5.36 -3.34
CA GLY A 324 -15.17 4.06 -3.57
C GLY A 324 -15.22 3.71 -5.06
N MET A 325 -14.75 2.53 -5.45
CA MET A 325 -15.22 1.94 -6.71
C MET A 325 -16.67 1.51 -6.51
N GLU A 326 -17.62 2.43 -6.60
CA GLU A 326 -19.05 2.12 -6.68
C GLU A 326 -19.38 1.75 -8.13
N GLY A 327 -19.85 0.51 -8.33
CA GLY A 327 -20.48 0.08 -9.56
C GLY A 327 -21.97 0.39 -9.47
N ASP A 328 -22.45 1.35 -10.26
CA ASP A 328 -23.87 1.69 -10.30
C ASP A 328 -24.51 1.18 -11.61
N GLU A 329 -25.74 0.66 -11.46
CA GLU A 329 -26.49 -0.05 -12.50
C GLU A 329 -26.78 0.84 -13.72
N GLY A 330 -26.38 0.35 -14.90
CA GLY A 330 -26.70 0.99 -16.18
C GLY A 330 -25.56 1.84 -16.74
N GLY A 331 -24.54 1.17 -17.30
CA GLY A 331 -23.58 1.75 -18.24
C GLY A 331 -22.98 3.10 -17.83
N PHE A 332 -21.89 3.05 -17.06
CA PHE A 332 -20.98 4.16 -16.70
C PHE A 332 -21.23 5.47 -17.46
N ARG A 333 -22.17 6.29 -16.98
CA ARG A 333 -22.31 7.69 -17.38
C ARG A 333 -21.75 8.58 -16.28
N LEU A 334 -20.69 9.27 -16.68
CA LEU A 334 -19.93 10.26 -15.94
C LEU A 334 -20.79 11.27 -15.19
N ALA A 335 -20.54 11.44 -13.89
CA ALA A 335 -20.76 12.73 -13.25
C ALA A 335 -19.69 13.71 -13.76
N ARG A 336 -20.14 14.79 -14.42
CA ARG A 336 -19.28 15.89 -14.86
C ARG A 336 -18.84 16.73 -13.65
N ARG A 337 -17.57 16.63 -13.25
CA ARG A 337 -16.62 17.74 -12.94
C ARG A 337 -15.38 17.15 -12.27
N GLY A 338 -14.21 17.31 -12.90
CA GLY A 338 -12.92 16.81 -12.40
C GLY A 338 -12.55 15.45 -13.01
N GLY A 339 -11.62 15.45 -13.96
CA GLY A 339 -11.35 14.30 -14.83
C GLY A 339 -10.65 13.14 -14.13
N TRP A 340 -11.28 11.97 -14.18
CA TRP A 340 -10.64 10.68 -13.93
C TRP A 340 -11.08 9.70 -15.02
N LYS A 341 -10.13 9.18 -15.81
CA LYS A 341 -10.34 8.07 -16.76
C LYS A 341 -9.48 6.90 -16.28
N LEU A 342 -10.13 5.88 -15.72
CA LEU A 342 -9.50 4.58 -15.50
C LEU A 342 -9.40 3.88 -16.87
N ALA A 343 -8.21 3.85 -17.47
CA ALA A 343 -7.93 3.09 -18.68
C ALA A 343 -7.24 1.77 -18.28
N MET A 344 -8.03 0.69 -18.25
CA MET A 344 -7.54 -0.69 -18.13
C MET A 344 -7.24 -1.20 -19.55
N VAL A 345 -6.01 -1.07 -20.03
CA VAL A 345 -5.49 -1.80 -21.21
C VAL A 345 -3.97 -1.91 -21.09
N MET A 346 -3.42 -3.13 -21.19
CA MET A 346 -2.23 -3.34 -22.01
C MET A 346 -2.39 -4.64 -22.80
N MET A 347 -2.50 -4.48 -24.12
CA MET A 347 -2.32 -5.55 -25.10
C MET A 347 -0.83 -5.92 -25.18
N ALA A 348 -0.57 -7.21 -25.34
CA ALA A 348 0.73 -7.73 -25.74
C ALA A 348 1.13 -7.15 -27.13
N PRO A 349 2.43 -6.92 -27.39
CA PRO A 349 2.90 -6.79 -28.77
C PRO A 349 2.78 -8.16 -29.43
N SER A 350 1.79 -8.29 -30.32
CA SER A 350 1.84 -9.28 -31.39
C SER A 350 2.85 -8.80 -32.43
N ASN A 351 3.64 -9.76 -32.91
CA ASN A 351 4.66 -9.64 -33.94
C ASN A 351 4.41 -8.57 -35.02
N ILE A 352 5.41 -7.72 -35.27
CA ILE A 352 6.16 -7.53 -36.54
C ILE A 352 7.32 -6.56 -36.26
#